data_AF-A0A938VSA4-F1
#
_entry.id   AF-A0A938VSA4-F1
#
_cell.length_a   1.000
_cell.length_b   1.000
_cell.length_c   1.000
_cell.angle_alpha   90.00
_cell.angle_beta   90.00
_cell.angle_gamma   90.00
#
_symmetry.space_group_name_H-M   'P 1'
#
loop_
_entity.id
_entity.type
_entity.pdbx_description
1 polymer ?
#
loop_
_entity_poly.entity_id
_entity_poly.type
_entity_poly.pdbx_seq_one_letter_code
_entity_poly.pdbx_strand_id
1 'polypeptide(L)' 'MSSLRILTCCLLYICVFAFFSGSCQSQVDSDIDLQPKKAWWGRWGYVNSANKFILEPQYEEALPFGDFLAPVKV' A
#
# COMPACT_ATOMS: atom_id res chain seq x y z
N MET A 1 46.09 7.60 -14.91
CA MET A 1 44.69 7.78 -15.35
C MET A 1 43.81 6.54 -15.11
N SER A 2 44.14 5.70 -14.12
CA SER A 2 43.37 4.50 -13.72
C SER A 2 42.62 4.68 -12.39
N SER A 3 43.17 5.48 -11.47
CA SER A 3 42.60 5.74 -10.14
C SER A 3 41.31 6.60 -10.17
N LEU A 4 41.20 7.54 -11.12
CA LEU A 4 40.03 8.43 -11.25
C LEU A 4 38.75 7.66 -11.67
N ARG A 5 38.89 6.55 -12.40
CA ARG A 5 37.76 5.70 -12.83
C ARG A 5 37.24 4.83 -11.69
N ILE A 6 38.12 4.43 -10.77
CA ILE A 6 37.77 3.62 -9.60
C ILE A 6 36.99 4.48 -8.59
N LEU A 7 37.44 5.72 -8.38
CA LEU A 7 36.76 6.65 -7.46
C LEU A 7 35.34 7.00 -7.95
N THR A 8 35.15 7.18 -9.26
CA THR A 8 33.81 7.40 -9.83
C THR A 8 32.91 6.17 -9.68
N CYS A 9 33.44 4.96 -9.83
CA CYS A 9 32.66 3.73 -9.60
C CYS A 9 32.27 3.56 -8.13
N CYS A 10 33.16 3.88 -7.18
CA CYS A 10 32.87 3.83 -5.75
C CYS A 10 31.79 4.83 -5.35
N LEU A 11 31.83 6.07 -5.87
CA LEU A 11 30.80 7.08 -5.59
C LEU A 11 29.43 6.70 -6.15
N LEU A 12 29.37 6.15 -7.36
CA LEU A 12 28.12 5.66 -7.94
C LEU A 12 27.56 4.46 -7.18
N TYR A 13 28.42 3.55 -6.71
CA TYR A 13 28.00 2.40 -5.91
C TYR A 13 27.42 2.83 -4.55
N ILE A 14 28.04 3.82 -3.88
CA ILE A 14 27.51 4.40 -2.63
C ILE A 14 26.15 5.07 -2.86
N CYS A 15 25.97 5.81 -3.97
CA CYS A 15 24.68 6.41 -4.33
C CYS A 15 23.59 5.35 -4.58
N VAL A 16 23.91 4.26 -5.27
CA VAL A 16 22.95 3.17 -5.54
C VAL A 16 22.62 2.39 -4.26
N PHE A 17 23.58 2.18 -3.37
CA PHE A 17 23.38 1.46 -2.11
C PHE A 17 22.54 2.27 -1.11
N ALA A 18 22.75 3.59 -1.05
CA ALA A 18 21.94 4.51 -0.24
C ALA A 18 20.50 4.64 -0.75
N PHE A 19 20.26 4.41 -2.04
CA PHE A 19 18.92 4.39 -2.62
C PHE A 19 18.16 3.08 -2.36
N PHE A 20 18.85 1.96 -2.18
CA PHE A 20 18.22 0.64 -2.06
C PHE A 20 17.77 0.28 -0.63
N SER A 21 18.33 0.90 0.42
CA SER A 21 17.94 0.63 1.81
C SER A 21 16.66 1.35 2.27
N GLY A 22 16.02 2.12 1.39
CA GLY A 22 14.95 3.05 1.75
C GLY A 22 13.57 2.66 1.24
N SER A 23 13.06 1.46 1.52
CA SER A 23 11.61 1.25 1.69
C SER A 23 11.26 -0.17 2.17
N CYS A 24 11.77 -0.56 3.35
CA CYS A 24 11.04 -1.55 4.14
C CYS A 24 9.79 -0.87 4.72
N GLN A 25 8.78 -0.60 3.87
CA GLN A 25 7.47 -0.19 4.35
C GLN A 25 6.74 -1.46 4.81
N SER A 26 7.16 -2.01 5.95
CA SER A 26 6.35 -3.01 6.65
C SER A 26 5.16 -2.29 7.27
N GLN A 27 4.11 -2.06 6.49
CA GLN A 27 2.82 -1.64 7.04
C GLN A 27 2.20 -2.85 7.73
N VAL A 28 2.56 -3.02 9.00
CA VAL A 28 1.79 -3.85 9.93
C VAL A 28 0.59 -3.02 10.34
N ASP A 29 -0.47 -3.08 9.54
CA ASP A 29 -1.77 -2.45 9.80
C ASP A 29 -2.54 -3.38 10.75
N SER A 30 -2.17 -3.35 12.02
CA SER A 30 -2.79 -4.15 13.07
C SER A 30 -4.01 -3.43 13.64
N ASP A 31 -5.01 -3.21 12.80
CA ASP A 31 -6.41 -3.12 13.21
C ASP A 31 -7.26 -3.43 11.99
N ILE A 32 -8.17 -4.40 12.06
CA ILE A 32 -9.06 -4.75 10.95
C ILE A 32 -10.19 -3.71 10.93
N ASP A 33 -9.83 -2.44 10.79
CA ASP A 33 -10.78 -1.35 10.63
C ASP A 33 -11.03 -1.17 9.13
N LEU A 34 -11.78 -2.11 8.57
CA LEU A 34 -12.16 -2.10 7.17
C LEU A 34 -13.28 -1.07 6.97
N GLN A 35 -12.95 0.01 6.27
CA GLN A 35 -13.89 1.09 6.00
C GLN A 35 -14.56 0.88 4.64
N PRO A 36 -15.90 1.02 4.54
CA PRO A 36 -16.59 0.90 3.25
C PRO A 36 -16.29 2.13 2.41
N LYS A 37 -15.84 1.91 1.16
CA LYS A 37 -15.53 2.98 0.21
C LYS A 37 -16.09 2.68 -1.16
N LYS A 38 -16.81 3.65 -1.73
CA LYS A 38 -17.36 3.56 -3.08
C LYS A 38 -16.26 3.88 -4.11
N ALA A 39 -16.12 3.00 -5.09
CA ALA A 39 -15.26 3.23 -6.24
C ALA A 39 -15.89 4.22 -7.22
N TRP A 40 -15.06 4.74 -8.10
CA TRP A 40 -15.46 5.72 -9.10
C TRP A 40 -16.49 5.17 -10.11
N TRP A 41 -16.48 3.86 -10.39
CA TRP A 41 -17.49 3.17 -11.21
C TRP A 41 -18.76 2.75 -10.43
N GLY A 42 -18.89 3.20 -9.18
CA GLY A 42 -20.14 3.11 -8.43
C GLY A 42 -20.37 1.86 -7.58
N ARG A 43 -19.42 0.92 -7.54
CA ARG A 43 -19.48 -0.26 -6.66
C ARG A 43 -18.76 0.00 -5.35
N TRP A 44 -19.17 -0.67 -4.28
CA TRP A 44 -18.55 -0.61 -2.96
C TRP A 44 -17.55 -1.72 -2.75
N GLY A 45 -16.44 -1.37 -2.11
CA GLY A 45 -15.44 -2.30 -1.58
C GLY A 45 -15.00 -1.84 -0.19
N TYR A 46 -14.00 -2.50 0.36
CA TYR A 46 -13.46 -2.16 1.67
C TYR A 46 -11.99 -1.76 1.57
N VAL A 47 -11.67 -0.66 2.23
CA VAL A 47 -10.31 -0.14 2.32
C VAL A 47 -9.78 -0.27 3.74
N ASN A 48 -8.46 -0.38 3.86
CA ASN A 48 -7.80 -0.23 5.14
C ASN A 48 -7.56 1.25 5.49
N SER A 49 -6.96 1.50 6.65
CA SER A 49 -6.51 2.82 7.11
C SER A 49 -5.56 3.52 6.12
N ALA A 50 -4.78 2.74 5.35
CA ALA A 50 -3.93 3.27 4.29
C ALA A 50 -4.69 3.64 2.99
N ASN A 51 -6.04 3.62 3.00
CA ASN A 51 -6.90 3.87 1.84
C ASN A 51 -6.70 2.88 0.67
N LYS A 52 -6.07 1.73 0.93
CA LYS A 52 -5.87 0.68 -0.05
C LYS A 52 -7.05 -0.28 -0.01
N PHE A 53 -7.61 -0.62 -1.17
CA PHE A 53 -8.65 -1.65 -1.26
C PHE A 53 -8.07 -3.00 -0.83
N ILE A 54 -8.64 -3.55 0.24
CA ILE A 54 -8.39 -4.91 0.70
C ILE A 54 -9.42 -5.85 0.07
N LEU A 55 -10.66 -5.38 -0.04
CA LEU A 55 -11.73 -6.03 -0.78
C LEU A 55 -12.08 -5.15 -1.98
N GLU A 56 -11.97 -5.73 -3.17
CA GLU A 56 -12.26 -5.02 -4.41
C GLU A 56 -13.71 -4.53 -4.44
N PRO A 57 -14.00 -3.42 -5.16
CA PRO A 57 -15.33 -2.87 -5.24
C PRO A 57 -16.26 -3.75 -6.08
N GLN A 58 -16.98 -4.66 -5.42
CA GLN A 58 -17.87 -5.64 -6.05
C GLN A 58 -19.33 -5.57 -5.55
N TYR A 59 -19.62 -4.75 -4.55
CA TYR A 59 -20.96 -4.70 -3.95
C TYR A 59 -21.76 -3.49 -4.48
N GLU A 60 -23.08 -3.58 -4.52
CA GLU A 60 -23.95 -2.43 -4.80
C GLU A 60 -23.98 -1.45 -3.62
N GLU A 61 -23.96 -2.00 -2.41
CA GLU A 61 -23.93 -1.26 -1.14
C GLU A 61 -23.08 -2.06 -0.13
N ALA A 62 -22.33 -1.35 0.71
CA ALA A 62 -21.55 -1.93 1.81
C ALA A 62 -21.70 -1.07 3.05
N LEU A 63 -21.99 -1.69 4.19
CA LEU A 63 -22.09 -1.02 5.48
C LEU A 63 -20.78 -1.20 6.29
N PRO A 64 -20.53 -0.34 7.30
CA PRO A 64 -19.36 -0.49 8.16
C PRO A 64 -19.33 -1.85 8.86
N PHE A 65 -18.12 -2.35 9.12
CA PHE A 65 -17.96 -3.54 9.95
C PHE A 65 -18.49 -3.27 11.37
N GLY A 66 -19.29 -4.20 11.89
CA GLY A 66 -19.79 -4.23 13.27
C GLY A 66 -19.87 -5.69 13.72
N ASP A 67 -19.50 -5.97 14.96
CA ASP A 67 -19.47 -7.34 15.50
C ASP A 67 -18.74 -8.35 14.59
N PHE A 68 -17.62 -7.91 13.99
CA PHE A 68 -16.79 -8.71 13.06
C PHE A 68 -17.48 -9.11 11.74
N LEU A 69 -18.65 -8.55 11.44
CA LEU A 69 -19.42 -8.80 10.22
C LEU A 69 -19.72 -7.48 9.50
N ALA A 70 -19.92 -7.56 8.19
CA ALA A 70 -20.31 -6.40 7.39
C ALA A 70 -21.46 -6.76 6.44
N PRO A 71 -22.63 -6.11 6.55
CA PRO A 71 -23.72 -6.30 5.60
C PRO A 71 -23.34 -5.74 4.23
N VAL A 72 -23.54 -6.53 3.19
CA VAL A 72 -23.34 -6.14 1.79
C VAL A 72 -24.58 -6.46 0.96
N LYS A 73 -24.80 -5.65 -0.06
CA LYS A 73 -25.83 -5.87 -1.10
C LYS A 73 -25.15 -6.19 -2.42
N VAL A 74 -25.67 -7.19 -3.11
CA VAL A 74 -25.18 -7.68 -4.40
C VAL A 74 -26.20 -7.43 -5.50
#